data_AF-A0A0M3QCZ0-F1
#
_entry.id   AF-A0A0M3QCZ0-F1
#
_cell.length_a   1.000
_cell.length_b   1.000
_cell.length_c   1.000
_cell.angle_alpha   90.00
_cell.angle_beta   90.00
_cell.angle_gamma   90.00
#
_symmetry.space_group_name_H-M   'P 1'
#
loop_
_entity.id
_entity.type
_entity.pdbx_description
1 polymer ?
#
loop_
_entity_poly.entity_id
_entity_poly.type
_entity_poly.pdbx_seq_one_letter_code
_entity_poly.pdbx_strand_id
1 'polypeptide(L)'
;MGFQPFGYRFEIKSNLPPKAAKAAIRSKKAGIFDPKDGARGWIAGPFICLWFSAFDRYGPMLFGLISADSFGTRVHGRAGSDLNGVLMFTLITAGVVVMMITDGAISATQPLAFVLVFLIGAPLIYWFAHKDRKDADPLVHFLRKALAQPDARSRSTAATRKLRKGLRLVLNGDYLEGPVTDEGTEAALMRVGNRGFLIIESAPQNYLQTALHDGGYVLEVRKGGPSQHYKAERYGRAAGSAALADDAFTFEEICETMSAYIAGADMPRFVKWRPLETQA
;
A
#
# COMPACT_ATOMS: atom_id res chain seq x y z
N MET A 1 -16.79 10.17 -1.26
CA MET A 1 -16.45 8.89 -1.90
C MET A 1 -17.54 7.86 -1.55
N GLY A 2 -17.90 6.97 -2.48
CA GLY A 2 -18.93 5.95 -2.21
C GLY A 2 -18.42 4.81 -1.31
N PHE A 3 -19.31 4.25 -0.48
CA PHE A 3 -19.02 3.12 0.40
C PHE A 3 -18.65 1.87 -0.41
N GLN A 4 -17.51 1.26 -0.09
CA GLN A 4 -16.90 0.15 -0.82
C GLN A 4 -16.18 -0.78 0.18
N PRO A 5 -16.92 -1.67 0.86
CA PRO A 5 -16.36 -2.52 1.91
C PRO A 5 -15.51 -3.68 1.39
N PHE A 6 -15.71 -4.08 0.13
CA PHE A 6 -14.90 -5.09 -0.56
C PHE A 6 -13.76 -4.46 -1.37
N GLY A 7 -13.23 -3.34 -0.90
CA GLY A 7 -12.18 -2.61 -1.60
C GLY A 7 -12.62 -1.87 -2.85
N TYR A 8 -11.69 -1.10 -3.41
CA TYR A 8 -11.89 -0.33 -4.63
C TYR A 8 -11.63 -1.17 -5.88
N ARG A 9 -12.23 -0.73 -6.99
CA ARG A 9 -12.03 -1.36 -8.29
C ARG A 9 -10.72 -0.88 -8.89
N PHE A 10 -9.89 -1.80 -9.37
CA PHE A 10 -8.72 -1.47 -10.16
C PHE A 10 -8.80 -2.12 -11.54
N GLU A 11 -8.10 -1.52 -12.49
CA GLU A 11 -7.94 -2.02 -13.84
C GLU A 11 -6.57 -1.63 -14.37
N ILE A 12 -5.85 -2.59 -14.93
CA ILE A 12 -4.50 -2.43 -15.49
C ILE A 12 -4.51 -3.08 -16.87
N LYS A 13 -4.07 -2.32 -17.87
CA LYS A 13 -3.87 -2.82 -19.23
C LYS A 13 -2.39 -2.98 -19.49
N SER A 14 -2.04 -4.04 -20.23
CA SER A 14 -0.68 -4.33 -20.65
C SER A 14 -0.67 -4.85 -22.07
N ASN A 15 0.34 -4.47 -22.84
CA ASN A 15 0.54 -4.98 -24.20
C ASN A 15 1.14 -6.40 -24.20
N LEU A 16 1.45 -6.96 -23.02
CA LEU A 16 1.92 -8.32 -22.89
C LEU A 16 0.78 -9.31 -23.15
N PRO A 17 1.00 -10.45 -23.82
CA PRO A 17 0.02 -11.52 -23.89
C PRO A 17 -0.19 -12.16 -22.50
N PRO A 18 -1.36 -12.76 -22.20
CA PRO A 18 -1.70 -13.22 -20.85
C PRO A 18 -0.69 -14.18 -20.22
N LYS A 19 -0.05 -15.03 -21.04
CA LYS A 19 1.01 -15.94 -20.58
C LYS A 19 2.25 -15.18 -20.11
N ALA A 20 2.68 -14.17 -20.88
CA ALA A 20 3.83 -13.34 -20.54
C ALA A 20 3.53 -12.41 -19.35
N ALA A 21 2.31 -11.86 -19.28
CA ALA A 21 1.86 -11.07 -18.13
C ALA A 21 1.92 -11.90 -16.83
N LYS A 22 1.41 -13.13 -16.84
CA LYS A 22 1.51 -14.04 -15.68
C LYS A 22 2.95 -14.36 -15.31
N ALA A 23 3.81 -14.60 -16.30
CA ALA A 23 5.23 -14.86 -16.07
C ALA A 23 5.94 -13.65 -15.44
N ALA A 24 5.66 -12.44 -15.94
CA ALA A 24 6.24 -11.20 -15.42
C ALA A 24 5.80 -10.89 -13.98
N ILE A 25 4.56 -11.19 -13.62
CA ILE A 25 4.09 -11.08 -12.23
C ILE A 25 4.79 -12.14 -11.35
N ARG A 26 4.88 -13.38 -11.82
CA ARG A 26 5.51 -14.48 -11.07
C ARG A 26 7.00 -14.29 -10.83
N SER A 27 7.72 -13.66 -11.75
CA SER A 27 9.17 -13.43 -11.60
C SER A 27 9.51 -12.31 -10.61
N LYS A 28 8.56 -11.42 -10.32
CA LYS A 28 8.76 -10.26 -9.43
C LYS A 28 8.11 -10.42 -8.04
N LYS A 29 7.18 -11.37 -7.87
CA LYS A 29 6.51 -11.60 -6.57
C LYS A 29 7.47 -12.26 -5.57
N ALA A 30 7.27 -12.00 -4.29
CA ALA A 30 7.97 -12.67 -3.22
C ALA A 30 7.55 -14.15 -3.07
N GLY A 31 8.38 -14.92 -2.35
CA GLY A 31 8.04 -16.26 -1.90
C GLY A 31 6.81 -16.25 -0.98
N ILE A 32 6.01 -17.32 -0.99
CA ILE A 32 4.82 -17.42 -0.14
C ILE A 32 5.22 -17.33 1.35
N PHE A 33 6.32 -17.98 1.74
CA PHE A 33 6.84 -18.03 3.11
C PHE A 33 8.04 -17.11 3.35
N ASP A 34 8.26 -16.10 2.51
CA ASP A 34 9.30 -15.11 2.77
C ASP A 34 9.03 -14.47 4.16
N PRO A 35 10.00 -14.29 5.06
CA PRO A 35 9.75 -13.58 6.30
C PRO A 35 9.53 -12.07 6.09
N LYS A 36 9.97 -11.50 4.96
CA LYS A 36 9.94 -10.05 4.71
C LYS A 36 8.73 -9.60 3.90
N ASP A 37 8.17 -8.43 4.21
CA ASP A 37 7.03 -7.88 3.47
C ASP A 37 7.31 -7.69 1.98
N GLY A 38 6.28 -7.92 1.16
CA GLY A 38 6.32 -7.75 -0.29
C GLY A 38 5.12 -8.38 -0.98
N ALA A 39 4.91 -8.09 -2.27
CA ALA A 39 3.78 -8.65 -3.01
C ALA A 39 3.90 -10.18 -3.13
N ARG A 40 2.95 -10.90 -2.54
CA ARG A 40 2.88 -12.38 -2.55
C ARG A 40 1.55 -12.84 -3.06
N GLY A 41 1.51 -14.12 -3.42
CA GLY A 41 0.25 -14.83 -3.58
C GLY A 41 0.30 -15.87 -4.68
N TRP A 42 -0.86 -16.15 -5.25
CA TRP A 42 -1.03 -17.19 -6.26
C TRP A 42 -1.73 -16.67 -7.51
N ILE A 43 -1.44 -17.36 -8.62
CA ILE A 43 -2.10 -17.17 -9.91
C ILE A 43 -2.52 -18.55 -10.39
N ALA A 44 -3.84 -18.81 -10.41
CA ALA A 44 -4.43 -20.07 -10.81
C ALA A 44 -5.40 -19.83 -11.98
N GLY A 45 -5.07 -20.36 -13.16
CA GLY A 45 -5.84 -20.07 -14.37
C GLY A 45 -5.86 -18.57 -14.67
N PRO A 46 -7.03 -17.94 -14.88
CA PRO A 46 -7.15 -16.50 -15.07
C PRO A 46 -7.18 -15.71 -13.75
N PHE A 47 -7.27 -16.37 -12.60
CA PHE A 47 -7.43 -15.69 -11.32
C PHE A 47 -6.08 -15.34 -10.70
N ILE A 48 -6.03 -14.18 -10.05
CA ILE A 48 -4.90 -13.71 -9.25
C ILE A 48 -5.39 -13.29 -7.87
N CYS A 49 -4.66 -13.71 -6.84
CA CYS A 49 -4.87 -13.32 -5.46
C CYS A 49 -3.52 -12.90 -4.87
N LEU A 50 -3.46 -11.69 -4.31
CA LEU A 50 -2.25 -11.14 -3.70
C LEU A 50 -2.48 -10.61 -2.28
N TRP A 51 -1.43 -10.65 -1.47
CA TRP A 51 -1.33 -10.13 -0.10
C TRP A 51 0.13 -9.70 0.20
N PHE A 52 0.37 -8.99 1.31
CA PHE A 52 1.71 -8.45 1.65
C PHE A 52 2.56 -9.35 2.57
N SER A 53 1.93 -10.00 3.54
CA SER A 53 2.62 -10.81 4.54
C SER A 53 1.87 -12.11 4.79
N ALA A 54 2.61 -13.21 4.96
CA ALA A 54 2.01 -14.50 5.30
C ALA A 54 1.68 -14.64 6.79
N PHE A 55 2.23 -13.75 7.63
CA PHE A 55 2.15 -13.84 9.09
C PHE A 55 1.40 -12.66 9.71
N ASP A 56 1.07 -11.63 8.92
CA ASP A 56 0.30 -10.49 9.39
C ASP A 56 -1.21 -10.73 9.28
N ARG A 57 -1.99 -9.88 9.95
CA ARG A 57 -3.45 -9.97 10.08
C ARG A 57 -4.20 -9.76 8.77
N TYR A 58 -3.53 -9.23 7.75
CA TYR A 58 -4.15 -8.94 6.47
C TYR A 58 -4.08 -10.20 5.58
N GLY A 59 -5.23 -10.85 5.39
CA GLY A 59 -5.38 -11.93 4.42
C GLY A 59 -5.23 -11.42 2.97
N PRO A 60 -5.78 -12.13 1.98
CA PRO A 60 -5.93 -11.62 0.61
C PRO A 60 -6.40 -10.15 0.57
N MET A 61 -5.57 -9.27 0.00
CA MET A 61 -5.85 -7.84 -0.12
C MET A 61 -6.19 -7.44 -1.56
N LEU A 62 -5.87 -8.29 -2.53
CA LEU A 62 -6.17 -8.06 -3.93
C LEU A 62 -6.66 -9.35 -4.58
N PHE A 63 -7.83 -9.28 -5.21
CA PHE A 63 -8.35 -10.31 -6.09
C PHE A 63 -8.59 -9.75 -7.47
N GLY A 64 -8.20 -10.48 -8.51
CA GLY A 64 -8.43 -10.04 -9.88
C GLY A 64 -8.53 -11.18 -10.88
N LEU A 65 -8.95 -10.79 -12.08
CA LEU A 65 -9.04 -11.62 -13.27
C LEU A 65 -8.08 -11.08 -14.33
N ILE A 66 -7.24 -11.97 -14.84
CA ILE A 66 -6.32 -11.76 -15.95
C ILE A 66 -7.02 -12.29 -17.21
N SER A 67 -7.50 -11.38 -18.05
CA SER A 67 -8.17 -11.70 -19.32
C SER A 67 -7.36 -11.19 -20.50
N ALA A 68 -7.55 -11.80 -21.68
CA ALA A 68 -7.07 -11.21 -22.92
C ALA A 68 -7.82 -9.90 -23.19
N ASP A 69 -7.13 -8.94 -23.79
CA ASP A 69 -7.71 -7.74 -24.39
C ASP A 69 -7.23 -7.66 -25.84
N SER A 70 -7.93 -6.89 -26.67
CA SER A 70 -7.65 -6.64 -28.09
C SER A 70 -6.16 -6.39 -28.42
N PHE A 71 -5.41 -5.77 -27.50
CA PHE A 71 -3.99 -5.45 -27.67
C PHE A 71 -3.06 -6.10 -26.62
N GLY A 72 -3.53 -7.10 -25.88
CA GLY A 72 -2.69 -7.81 -24.90
C GLY A 72 -3.48 -8.42 -23.74
N THR A 73 -3.25 -7.90 -22.54
CA THR A 73 -3.83 -8.39 -21.29
C THR A 73 -4.49 -7.27 -20.52
N ARG A 74 -5.67 -7.56 -19.97
CA ARG A 74 -6.37 -6.75 -18.99
C ARG A 74 -6.39 -7.48 -17.66
N VAL A 75 -5.93 -6.82 -16.61
CA VAL A 75 -6.05 -7.30 -15.23
C VAL A 75 -7.01 -6.37 -14.50
N HIS A 76 -8.14 -6.90 -14.03
CA HIS A 76 -9.15 -6.11 -13.32
C HIS A 76 -9.66 -6.84 -12.11
N GLY A 77 -10.08 -6.11 -11.08
CA GLY A 77 -10.47 -6.73 -9.82
C GLY A 77 -10.79 -5.76 -8.70
N ARG A 78 -10.65 -6.26 -7.47
CA ARG A 78 -10.86 -5.53 -6.22
C ARG A 78 -9.58 -5.55 -5.38
N ALA A 79 -9.24 -4.40 -4.82
CA ALA A 79 -8.14 -4.21 -3.90
C ALA A 79 -8.66 -3.52 -2.63
N GLY A 80 -8.39 -4.10 -1.46
CA GLY A 80 -8.94 -3.67 -0.18
C GLY A 80 -8.16 -4.22 1.01
N SER A 81 -8.45 -3.70 2.20
CA SER A 81 -7.94 -4.29 3.44
C SER A 81 -8.74 -5.55 3.76
N ASP A 82 -8.03 -6.64 4.06
CA ASP A 82 -8.54 -7.94 4.52
C ASP A 82 -9.84 -8.42 3.86
N LEU A 83 -9.80 -8.67 2.55
CA LEU A 83 -10.99 -9.11 1.78
C LEU A 83 -11.52 -10.46 2.28
N ASN A 84 -10.67 -11.29 2.89
CA ASN A 84 -11.06 -12.58 3.43
C ASN A 84 -11.82 -12.44 4.76
N GLY A 85 -11.37 -11.59 5.67
CA GLY A 85 -12.11 -11.30 6.90
C GLY A 85 -13.51 -10.75 6.63
N VAL A 86 -13.63 -9.84 5.66
CA VAL A 86 -14.93 -9.29 5.23
C VAL A 86 -15.82 -10.38 4.62
N LEU A 87 -15.29 -11.24 3.75
CA LEU A 87 -16.04 -12.34 3.14
C LEU A 87 -16.50 -13.36 4.18
N MET A 88 -15.60 -13.82 5.06
CA MET A 88 -15.91 -14.77 6.13
C MET A 88 -16.96 -14.22 7.07
N PHE A 89 -16.83 -12.95 7.46
CA PHE A 89 -17.85 -12.29 8.26
C PHE A 89 -19.20 -12.29 7.54
N THR A 90 -19.23 -11.91 6.25
CA THR A 90 -20.46 -11.93 5.42
C THR A 90 -21.10 -13.32 5.39
N LEU A 91 -20.31 -14.39 5.21
CA LEU A 91 -20.81 -15.76 5.14
C LEU A 91 -21.34 -16.27 6.49
N ILE A 92 -20.63 -16.00 7.58
CA ILE A 92 -21.08 -16.37 8.93
C ILE A 92 -22.38 -15.65 9.26
N THR A 93 -22.43 -14.33 9.01
CA THR A 93 -23.61 -13.49 9.18
C THR A 93 -24.81 -14.05 8.39
N ALA A 94 -24.61 -14.41 7.12
CA ALA A 94 -25.66 -15.02 6.30
C ALA A 94 -26.10 -16.40 6.82
N GLY A 95 -25.15 -17.26 7.21
CA GLY A 95 -25.44 -18.59 7.73
C GLY A 95 -26.23 -18.57 9.05
N VAL A 96 -25.87 -17.66 9.96
CA VAL A 96 -26.61 -17.46 11.22
C VAL A 96 -28.04 -16.99 10.95
N VAL A 97 -28.24 -16.05 10.01
CA VAL A 97 -29.58 -15.60 9.61
C VAL A 97 -30.41 -16.76 9.06
N VAL A 98 -29.84 -17.59 8.18
CA VAL A 98 -30.54 -18.74 7.61
C VAL A 98 -30.92 -19.74 8.70
N MET A 99 -30.00 -20.12 9.58
CA MET A 99 -30.26 -21.06 10.69
C MET A 99 -31.38 -20.55 11.60
N MET A 100 -31.39 -19.26 11.91
CA MET A 100 -32.44 -18.65 12.73
C MET A 100 -33.81 -18.68 12.05
N ILE A 101 -33.88 -18.48 10.73
CA ILE A 101 -35.13 -18.57 9.97
C ILE A 101 -35.64 -20.02 9.94
N THR A 102 -34.74 -20.99 9.74
CA THR A 102 -35.12 -22.41 9.65
C THR A 102 -35.57 -23.00 10.98
N ASP A 103 -34.97 -22.56 12.09
CA ASP A 103 -35.25 -23.12 13.42
C ASP A 103 -36.46 -22.46 14.10
N GLY A 104 -37.06 -21.42 13.49
CA GLY A 104 -38.20 -20.68 14.06
C GLY A 104 -37.89 -20.00 15.40
N ALA A 105 -36.61 -19.90 15.75
CA ALA A 105 -36.13 -19.64 17.11
C ALA A 105 -35.99 -18.15 17.44
N ILE A 106 -36.85 -17.27 16.93
CA ILE A 106 -36.82 -15.85 17.31
C ILE A 106 -37.57 -15.70 18.65
N SER A 107 -36.89 -16.06 19.73
CA SER A 107 -37.35 -15.77 21.10
C SER A 107 -37.29 -14.26 21.38
N ALA A 108 -38.27 -13.73 22.14
CA ALA A 108 -38.41 -12.31 22.44
C ALA A 108 -37.21 -11.66 23.16
N THR A 109 -36.27 -12.45 23.70
CA THR A 109 -35.05 -11.97 24.39
C THR A 109 -33.78 -12.00 23.53
N GLN A 110 -33.81 -12.59 22.32
CA GLN A 110 -32.71 -12.55 21.36
C GLN A 110 -32.58 -11.30 20.46
N PRO A 111 -33.53 -10.34 20.36
CA PRO A 111 -33.42 -9.26 19.38
C PRO A 111 -32.32 -8.25 19.75
N LEU A 112 -31.92 -8.13 21.03
CA LEU A 112 -30.88 -7.19 21.45
C LEU A 112 -29.49 -7.61 20.94
N ALA A 113 -29.14 -8.90 21.04
CA ALA A 113 -27.89 -9.43 20.50
C ALA A 113 -27.87 -9.33 18.96
N PHE A 114 -29.02 -9.53 18.33
CA PHE A 114 -29.17 -9.35 16.88
C PHE A 114 -28.95 -7.89 16.46
N VAL A 115 -29.59 -6.93 17.13
CA VAL A 115 -29.37 -5.50 16.91
C VAL A 115 -27.90 -5.14 17.10
N LEU A 116 -27.25 -5.63 18.16
CA LEU A 116 -25.88 -5.26 18.47
C LEU A 116 -24.86 -5.85 17.47
N VAL A 117 -25.04 -7.09 17.02
CA VAL A 117 -24.14 -7.72 16.04
C VAL A 117 -24.42 -7.23 14.62
N PHE A 118 -25.69 -7.16 14.20
CA PHE A 118 -26.06 -6.88 12.81
C PHE A 118 -26.25 -5.40 12.50
N LEU A 119 -26.80 -4.60 13.42
CA LEU A 119 -27.00 -3.16 13.18
C LEU A 119 -25.81 -2.31 13.63
N ILE A 120 -24.95 -2.83 14.51
CA ILE A 120 -23.78 -2.09 14.99
C ILE A 120 -22.49 -2.78 14.54
N GLY A 121 -22.32 -4.07 14.85
CA GLY A 121 -21.11 -4.82 14.52
C GLY A 121 -20.81 -4.89 13.02
N ALA A 122 -21.78 -5.29 12.19
CA ALA A 122 -21.59 -5.41 10.76
C ALA A 122 -21.25 -4.06 10.08
N PRO A 123 -22.00 -2.96 10.31
CA PRO A 123 -21.63 -1.66 9.76
C PRO A 123 -20.26 -1.19 10.22
N LEU A 124 -19.86 -1.42 11.48
CA LEU A 124 -18.52 -1.07 11.97
C LEU A 124 -17.44 -1.87 11.24
N ILE A 125 -17.58 -3.20 11.10
CA ILE A 125 -16.60 -4.04 10.40
C ILE A 125 -16.47 -3.61 8.94
N TYR A 126 -17.60 -3.43 8.24
CA TYR A 126 -17.58 -2.96 6.86
C TYR A 126 -17.06 -1.52 6.74
N TRP A 127 -17.27 -0.67 7.75
CA TRP A 127 -16.71 0.67 7.82
C TRP A 127 -15.19 0.65 7.99
N PHE A 128 -14.66 -0.17 8.90
CA PHE A 128 -13.21 -0.34 9.05
C PHE A 128 -12.59 -0.87 7.75
N ALA A 129 -13.17 -1.92 7.15
CA ALA A 129 -12.71 -2.44 5.85
C ALA A 129 -12.76 -1.38 4.74
N HIS A 130 -13.79 -0.52 4.75
CA HIS A 130 -13.89 0.60 3.82
C HIS A 130 -12.84 1.68 4.11
N LYS A 131 -12.61 2.04 5.38
CA LYS A 131 -11.64 3.04 5.80
C LYS A 131 -10.25 2.65 5.31
N ASP A 132 -9.87 1.40 5.53
CA ASP A 132 -8.51 0.90 5.30
C ASP A 132 -8.33 0.35 3.87
N ARG A 133 -9.32 0.54 2.99
CA ARG A 133 -9.34 -0.05 1.63
C ARG A 133 -8.11 0.25 0.76
N LYS A 134 -7.37 1.32 1.06
CA LYS A 134 -6.19 1.75 0.32
C LYS A 134 -4.90 1.05 0.78
N ASP A 135 -4.95 0.22 1.82
CA ASP A 135 -3.79 -0.56 2.25
C ASP A 135 -3.29 -1.52 1.16
N ALA A 136 -4.16 -1.89 0.20
CA ALA A 136 -3.81 -2.73 -0.94
C ALA A 136 -3.15 -1.96 -2.10
N ASP A 137 -3.02 -0.63 -2.02
CA ASP A 137 -2.47 0.22 -3.09
C ASP A 137 -1.08 -0.21 -3.56
N PRO A 138 -0.12 -0.58 -2.69
CA PRO A 138 1.19 -0.97 -3.18
C PRO A 138 1.16 -2.31 -3.95
N LEU A 139 0.15 -3.18 -3.76
CA LEU A 139 -0.04 -4.38 -4.62
C LEU A 139 -0.53 -4.01 -6.01
N VAL A 140 -1.39 -2.99 -6.13
CA VAL A 140 -1.83 -2.49 -7.43
C VAL A 140 -0.66 -1.82 -8.16
N HIS A 141 0.18 -1.07 -7.45
CA HIS A 141 1.42 -0.52 -8.02
C HIS A 141 2.39 -1.61 -8.45
N PHE A 142 2.58 -2.64 -7.63
CA PHE A 142 3.35 -3.81 -8.00
C PHE A 142 2.85 -4.43 -9.30
N LEU A 143 1.53 -4.62 -9.47
CA LEU A 143 0.97 -5.16 -10.71
C LEU A 143 1.23 -4.23 -11.91
N ARG A 144 1.03 -2.92 -11.75
CA ARG A 144 1.32 -1.94 -12.81
C ARG A 144 2.78 -2.05 -13.25
N LYS A 145 3.71 -2.08 -12.31
CA LYS A 145 5.15 -2.19 -12.60
C LYS A 145 5.56 -3.57 -13.13
N ALA A 146 4.91 -4.63 -12.67
CA ALA A 146 5.15 -5.98 -13.18
C ALA A 146 4.77 -6.08 -14.67
N LEU A 147 3.69 -5.39 -15.05
CA LEU A 147 3.09 -5.43 -16.38
C LEU A 147 3.53 -4.29 -17.30
N ALA A 148 4.20 -3.27 -16.78
CA ALA A 148 4.85 -2.23 -17.57
C ALA A 148 5.98 -2.85 -18.39
N GLN A 149 6.08 -2.48 -19.66
CA GLN A 149 7.24 -2.81 -20.47
C GLN A 149 8.43 -1.98 -19.96
N PRO A 150 9.64 -2.57 -19.86
CA PRO A 150 10.81 -1.82 -19.47
C PRO A 150 11.17 -0.87 -20.61
N ASP A 151 10.80 0.40 -20.48
CA ASP A 151 11.17 1.43 -21.46
C ASP A 151 12.70 1.50 -21.56
N ALA A 152 13.23 1.19 -22.74
CA ALA A 152 14.66 1.26 -23.02
C ALA A 152 15.22 2.68 -22.81
N ARG A 153 14.37 3.72 -22.98
CA ARG A 153 14.71 5.11 -22.70
C ARG A 153 14.88 5.43 -21.22
N SER A 154 14.12 4.79 -20.33
CA SER A 154 14.17 5.07 -18.89
C SER A 154 15.47 4.61 -18.24
N ARG A 155 16.11 3.55 -18.78
CA ARG A 155 17.43 3.09 -18.33
C ARG A 155 18.57 4.03 -18.71
N SER A 156 18.41 4.81 -19.77
CA SER A 156 19.47 5.70 -20.28
C SER A 156 19.63 6.98 -19.47
N THR A 157 18.58 7.48 -18.83
CA THR A 157 18.60 8.70 -18.01
C THR A 157 18.98 8.44 -16.55
N ALA A 158 18.69 7.26 -16.02
CA ALA A 158 19.09 6.87 -14.66
C ALA A 158 20.62 6.79 -14.48
N ALA A 159 21.35 6.43 -15.54
CA ALA A 159 22.80 6.25 -15.50
C ALA A 159 23.62 7.54 -15.30
N THR A 160 23.02 8.73 -15.47
CA THR A 160 23.76 10.01 -15.46
C THR A 160 23.53 10.84 -14.19
N ARG A 161 22.68 10.39 -13.26
CA ARG A 161 22.35 11.18 -12.07
C ARG A 161 23.41 10.97 -10.98
N LYS A 162 24.04 12.05 -10.53
CA LYS A 162 25.02 12.01 -9.44
C LYS A 162 24.29 11.76 -8.11
N LEU A 163 24.39 10.54 -7.59
CA LEU A 163 23.78 10.16 -6.32
C LEU A 163 24.68 10.58 -5.14
N ARG A 164 24.06 10.94 -4.02
CA ARG A 164 24.79 11.16 -2.75
C ARG A 164 25.45 9.85 -2.31
N LYS A 165 26.70 9.95 -1.87
CA LYS A 165 27.46 8.80 -1.36
C LYS A 165 27.11 8.52 0.10
N GLY A 166 27.27 7.26 0.51
CA GLY A 166 27.10 6.84 1.91
C GLY A 166 25.65 6.76 2.39
N LEU A 167 24.68 6.77 1.47
CA LEU A 167 23.29 6.51 1.81
C LEU A 167 23.07 5.02 2.09
N ARG A 168 22.18 4.72 3.05
CA ARG A 168 21.69 3.39 3.37
C ARG A 168 20.16 3.40 3.35
N LEU A 169 19.59 2.29 2.90
CA LEU A 169 18.15 2.03 2.96
C LEU A 169 17.84 1.13 4.16
N VAL A 170 16.85 1.51 4.96
CA VAL A 170 16.35 0.72 6.09
C VAL A 170 14.85 0.52 5.90
N LEU A 171 14.41 -0.74 5.79
CA LEU A 171 13.01 -1.11 5.65
C LEU A 171 12.56 -1.83 6.91
N ASN A 172 11.58 -1.27 7.62
CA ASN A 172 11.04 -1.84 8.87
C ASN A 172 12.12 -2.21 9.91
N GLY A 173 13.23 -1.45 9.95
CA GLY A 173 14.36 -1.70 10.86
C GLY A 173 15.50 -2.54 10.26
N ASP A 174 15.27 -3.23 9.14
CA ASP A 174 16.30 -4.02 8.47
C ASP A 174 17.08 -3.18 7.46
N TYR A 175 18.41 -3.23 7.53
CA TYR A 175 19.27 -2.64 6.50
C TYR A 175 19.17 -3.45 5.20
N LEU A 176 18.91 -2.75 4.08
CA LEU A 176 18.94 -3.35 2.75
C LEU A 176 20.37 -3.31 2.20
N GLU A 177 20.83 -4.45 1.69
CA GLU A 177 22.15 -4.59 1.08
C GLU A 177 22.19 -3.93 -0.30
N GLY A 178 23.34 -3.34 -0.65
CA GLY A 178 23.60 -2.75 -1.95
C GLY A 178 23.53 -1.22 -1.98
N PRO A 179 23.85 -0.61 -3.14
CA PRO A 179 23.80 0.84 -3.30
C PRO A 179 22.35 1.35 -3.31
N VAL A 180 22.13 2.53 -2.73
CA VAL A 180 20.84 3.23 -2.83
C VAL A 180 20.67 3.79 -4.23
N THR A 181 19.77 3.20 -5.01
CA THR A 181 19.36 3.68 -6.34
C THR A 181 17.88 4.08 -6.34
N ASP A 182 17.45 4.80 -7.37
CA ASP A 182 16.03 5.13 -7.55
C ASP A 182 15.19 3.86 -7.66
N GLU A 183 15.64 2.87 -8.45
CA GLU A 183 14.93 1.60 -8.61
C GLU A 183 14.89 0.76 -7.33
N GLY A 184 16.00 0.74 -6.57
CA GLY A 184 16.10 0.03 -5.30
C GLY A 184 15.20 0.64 -4.23
N THR A 185 15.13 1.97 -4.19
CA THR A 185 14.25 2.72 -3.28
C THR A 185 12.78 2.50 -3.63
N GLU A 186 12.41 2.57 -4.90
CA GLU A 186 11.04 2.30 -5.34
C GLU A 186 10.64 0.84 -5.06
N ALA A 187 11.55 -0.11 -5.28
CA ALA A 187 11.35 -1.51 -4.92
C ALA A 187 11.15 -1.71 -3.41
N ALA A 188 11.91 -0.99 -2.59
CA ALA A 188 11.73 -1.00 -1.13
C ALA A 188 10.39 -0.35 -0.72
N LEU A 189 9.99 0.75 -1.37
CA LEU A 189 8.74 1.44 -1.08
C LEU A 189 7.51 0.57 -1.38
N MET A 190 7.54 -0.21 -2.47
CA MET A 190 6.47 -1.20 -2.76
C MET A 190 6.36 -2.32 -1.72
N ARG A 191 7.38 -2.48 -0.87
CA ARG A 191 7.40 -3.45 0.24
C ARG A 191 7.01 -2.82 1.57
N VAL A 192 6.81 -1.51 1.62
CA VAL A 192 6.25 -0.82 2.78
C VAL A 192 4.77 -1.22 2.88
N GLY A 193 4.50 -2.22 3.71
CA GLY A 193 3.14 -2.62 4.07
C GLY A 193 2.47 -1.61 4.99
N ASN A 194 1.23 -1.90 5.42
CA ASN A 194 0.51 -1.05 6.36
C ASN A 194 1.32 -0.90 7.66
N ARG A 195 1.52 0.34 8.12
CA ARG A 195 2.37 0.69 9.29
C ARG A 195 3.86 0.37 9.15
N GLY A 196 4.28 -0.11 7.99
CA GLY A 196 5.69 -0.21 7.65
C GLY A 196 6.30 1.17 7.41
N PHE A 197 7.62 1.23 7.44
CA PHE A 197 8.37 2.44 7.16
C PHE A 197 9.64 2.17 6.36
N LEU A 198 10.04 3.15 5.56
CA LEU A 198 11.28 3.15 4.80
C LEU A 198 12.09 4.39 5.17
N ILE A 199 13.36 4.19 5.48
CA ILE A 199 14.31 5.25 5.83
C ILE A 199 15.46 5.26 4.82
N ILE A 200 15.81 6.45 4.35
CA ILE A 200 17.03 6.74 3.59
C ILE A 200 17.91 7.60 4.49
N GLU A 201 18.99 7.03 5.01
CA GLU A 201 19.86 7.72 5.97
C GLU A 201 21.30 7.82 5.47
N SER A 202 21.96 8.93 5.79
CA SER A 202 23.42 9.06 5.70
C SER A 202 24.10 8.97 7.06
N ALA A 203 23.34 9.21 8.15
CA ALA A 203 23.78 9.14 9.53
C ALA A 203 22.55 9.03 10.46
N PRO A 204 22.71 8.63 11.75
CA PRO A 204 21.58 8.48 12.67
C PRO A 204 20.69 9.73 12.86
N GLN A 205 21.25 10.92 12.64
CA GLN A 205 20.52 12.19 12.74
C GLN A 205 20.26 12.85 11.38
N ASN A 206 20.59 12.19 10.28
CA ASN A 206 20.42 12.73 8.93
C ASN A 206 19.74 11.69 8.03
N TYR A 207 18.42 11.80 7.94
CA TYR A 207 17.58 10.83 7.24
C TYR A 207 16.34 11.48 6.63
N LEU A 208 15.81 10.81 5.61
CA LEU A 208 14.46 10.97 5.11
C LEU A 208 13.70 9.67 5.41
N GLN A 209 12.53 9.74 6.03
CA GLN A 209 11.70 8.57 6.29
C GLN A 209 10.29 8.76 5.77
N THR A 210 9.67 7.64 5.39
CA THR A 210 8.25 7.58 5.08
C THR A 210 7.59 6.39 5.76
N ALA A 211 6.31 6.51 6.07
CA ALA A 211 5.49 5.42 6.57
C ALA A 211 4.13 5.43 5.86
N LEU A 212 3.58 4.23 5.61
CA LEU A 212 2.24 4.07 5.06
C LEU A 212 1.22 4.08 6.19
N HIS A 213 0.28 5.03 6.15
CA HIS A 213 -0.78 5.18 7.13
C HIS A 213 -2.11 5.54 6.47
N ASP A 214 -3.18 4.82 6.81
CA ASP A 214 -4.54 5.04 6.31
C ASP A 214 -4.60 5.22 4.77
N GLY A 215 -3.81 4.43 4.03
CA GLY A 215 -3.80 4.45 2.57
C GLY A 215 -3.02 5.59 1.90
N GLY A 216 -2.18 6.29 2.64
CA GLY A 216 -1.26 7.27 2.07
C GLY A 216 0.02 7.39 2.88
N TYR A 217 0.99 8.11 2.35
CA TYR A 217 2.31 8.19 2.93
C TYR A 217 2.47 9.46 3.76
N VAL A 218 3.09 9.31 4.93
CA VAL A 218 3.63 10.43 5.70
C VAL A 218 5.12 10.52 5.40
N LEU A 219 5.65 11.73 5.30
CA LEU A 219 7.06 11.97 5.02
C LEU A 219 7.68 12.86 6.10
N GLU A 220 8.86 12.49 6.56
CA GLU A 220 9.61 13.24 7.57
C GLU A 220 11.09 13.29 7.21
N VAL A 221 11.76 14.37 7.62
CA VAL A 221 13.19 14.54 7.40
C VAL A 221 13.87 15.03 8.67
N ARG A 222 15.07 14.51 8.94
CA ARG A 222 15.95 14.98 10.00
C ARG A 222 17.28 15.45 9.41
N LYS A 223 17.78 16.61 9.85
CA LYS A 223 18.92 17.30 9.22
C LYS A 223 20.13 17.55 10.14
N GLY A 224 20.40 16.66 11.09
CA GLY A 224 21.66 16.66 11.85
C GLY A 224 21.54 17.06 13.33
N GLY A 225 20.33 17.27 13.87
CA GLY A 225 20.13 17.60 15.28
C GLY A 225 18.77 17.14 15.86
N PRO A 226 18.60 17.12 17.20
CA PRO A 226 17.32 16.83 17.88
C PRO A 226 16.19 17.77 17.54
N SER A 227 16.49 19.07 17.39
CA SER A 227 15.51 20.12 17.04
C SER A 227 15.31 20.31 15.54
N GLN A 228 16.00 19.52 14.70
CA GLN A 228 15.97 19.64 13.24
C GLN A 228 15.22 18.47 12.62
N HIS A 229 14.04 18.18 13.15
CA HIS A 229 13.11 17.17 12.66
C HIS A 229 11.89 17.88 12.09
N TYR A 230 11.55 17.56 10.85
CA TYR A 230 10.46 18.19 10.12
C TYR A 230 9.53 17.13 9.56
N LYS A 231 8.23 17.45 9.59
CA LYS A 231 7.19 16.71 8.89
C LYS A 231 6.84 17.44 7.59
N ALA A 232 6.64 16.68 6.53
CA ALA A 232 6.16 17.22 5.27
C ALA A 232 4.67 17.53 5.35
N GLU A 233 4.28 18.68 4.80
CA GLU A 233 2.91 19.10 4.55
C GLU A 233 2.78 19.47 3.06
N ARG A 234 1.59 19.32 2.50
CA ARG A 234 1.32 19.77 1.11
C ARG A 234 1.38 21.30 1.01
N TYR A 235 2.05 21.79 -0.03
CA TYR A 235 2.09 23.21 -0.35
C TYR A 235 0.70 23.76 -0.68
N GLY A 236 0.32 24.92 -0.11
CA GLY A 236 -1.01 25.53 -0.28
C GLY A 236 -1.97 25.36 0.90
N ARG A 237 -1.56 24.64 1.95
CA ARG A 237 -2.35 24.51 3.19
C ARG A 237 -2.21 25.73 4.11
N ALA A 238 -3.33 26.19 4.67
CA ALA A 238 -3.34 27.17 5.75
C ALA A 238 -2.79 26.55 7.06
N ALA A 239 -1.85 27.23 7.71
CA ALA A 239 -1.27 26.77 8.96
C ALA A 239 -2.38 26.58 10.02
N GLY A 240 -2.51 25.37 10.57
CA GLY A 240 -3.44 25.07 11.66
C GLY A 240 -4.75 24.37 11.29
N SER A 241 -5.00 23.98 10.04
CA SER A 241 -6.15 23.11 9.75
C SER A 241 -5.93 21.70 10.32
N ALA A 242 -6.98 20.99 10.75
CA ALA A 242 -6.88 19.60 11.18
C ALA A 242 -6.41 18.70 10.02
N ALA A 243 -5.54 17.72 10.30
CA ALA A 243 -5.07 16.75 9.31
C ALA A 243 -6.26 15.99 8.71
N LEU A 244 -6.56 16.24 7.44
CA LEU A 244 -7.55 15.47 6.71
C LEU A 244 -6.84 14.24 6.10
N ALA A 245 -7.60 13.18 5.82
CA ALA A 245 -7.11 12.00 5.11
C ALA A 245 -6.49 12.32 3.73
N ASP A 246 -6.71 13.52 3.19
CA ASP A 246 -6.14 14.05 1.94
C ASP A 246 -4.75 14.71 2.10
N ASP A 247 -4.23 14.83 3.32
CA ASP A 247 -2.88 15.37 3.56
C ASP A 247 -1.75 14.35 3.34
N ALA A 248 -2.10 13.09 3.11
CA ALA A 248 -1.13 12.06 2.81
C ALA A 248 -0.57 12.20 1.39
N PHE A 249 0.70 11.83 1.23
CA PHE A 249 1.37 11.79 -0.07
C PHE A 249 1.01 10.50 -0.81
N THR A 250 0.94 10.59 -2.13
CA THR A 250 0.79 9.43 -3.01
C THR A 250 2.11 8.69 -3.17
N PHE A 251 2.05 7.46 -3.69
CA PHE A 251 3.24 6.67 -3.99
C PHE A 251 4.21 7.42 -4.92
N GLU A 252 3.67 8.03 -5.98
CA GLU A 252 4.44 8.78 -6.97
C GLU A 252 5.15 9.99 -6.38
N GLU A 253 4.47 10.74 -5.50
CA GLU A 253 5.04 11.91 -4.83
C GLU A 253 6.17 11.53 -3.86
N ILE A 254 6.03 10.39 -3.16
CA ILE A 254 7.08 9.87 -2.30
C ILE A 254 8.28 9.41 -3.14
N CYS A 255 8.06 8.69 -4.23
CA CYS A 255 9.13 8.31 -5.15
C CYS A 255 9.89 9.54 -5.65
N GLU A 256 9.18 10.58 -6.12
CA GLU A 256 9.79 11.82 -6.58
C GLU A 256 10.62 12.49 -5.48
N THR A 257 10.07 12.56 -4.27
CA THR A 257 10.75 13.19 -3.13
C THR A 257 11.98 12.41 -2.66
N MET A 258 11.88 11.08 -2.62
CA MET A 258 13.01 10.20 -2.29
C MET A 258 14.11 10.30 -3.35
N SER A 259 13.76 10.29 -4.63
CA SER A 259 14.72 10.49 -5.72
C SER A 259 15.41 11.85 -5.64
N ALA A 260 14.68 12.92 -5.30
CA ALA A 260 15.28 14.23 -5.05
C ALA A 260 16.27 14.20 -3.88
N TYR A 261 15.91 13.52 -2.78
CA TYR A 261 16.79 13.36 -1.61
C TYR A 261 18.06 12.58 -1.93
N ILE A 262 17.94 11.45 -2.63
CA ILE A 262 19.08 10.61 -3.03
C ILE A 262 20.02 11.39 -3.95
N ALA A 263 19.47 12.17 -4.89
CA ALA A 263 20.25 13.01 -5.79
C ALA A 263 20.83 14.26 -5.11
N GLY A 264 20.39 14.59 -3.89
CA GLY A 264 20.73 15.86 -3.23
C GLY A 264 20.21 17.08 -3.97
N ALA A 265 19.13 16.93 -4.74
CA ALA A 265 18.47 17.99 -5.48
C ALA A 265 17.49 18.77 -4.58
N ASP A 266 16.94 19.86 -5.11
CA ASP A 266 15.85 20.58 -4.48
C ASP A 266 14.61 19.68 -4.33
N MET A 267 13.91 19.83 -3.20
CA MET A 267 12.70 19.07 -2.93
C MET A 267 11.55 19.50 -3.86
N PRO A 268 10.65 18.57 -4.24
CA PRO A 268 9.50 18.92 -5.07
C PRO A 268 8.66 20.04 -4.47
N ARG A 269 8.11 20.90 -5.33
CA ARG A 269 7.38 22.13 -4.92
C ARG A 269 6.12 21.85 -4.10
N PHE A 270 5.58 20.64 -4.20
CA PHE A 270 4.41 20.23 -3.40
C PHE A 270 4.76 19.93 -1.94
N VAL A 271 6.05 19.83 -1.58
CA VAL A 271 6.52 19.55 -0.21
C VAL A 271 6.85 20.84 0.51
N LYS A 272 6.20 21.07 1.65
CA LYS A 272 6.54 22.10 2.63
C LYS A 272 6.97 21.44 3.93
N TRP A 273 8.07 21.88 4.52
CA TRP A 273 8.58 21.33 5.78
C TRP A 273 8.06 22.13 6.96
N ARG A 274 7.41 21.44 7.90
CA ARG A 274 7.01 22.01 9.19
C ARG A 274 7.86 21.39 10.30
N PRO A 275 8.46 22.18 11.20
CA PRO A 275 9.14 21.65 12.37
C PRO A 275 8.19 20.77 13.19
N LEU A 276 8.65 19.58 13.57
CA LEU A 276 7.98 18.80 14.61
C LEU A 276 8.35 19.44 15.95
N GLU A 277 7.35 19.87 16.71
CA GLU A 277 7.58 20.29 18.08
C GLU A 277 8.10 19.07 18.85
N THR A 278 9.38 19.12 19.24
CA THR A 278 9.92 18.22 20.23
C THR A 278 9.15 18.47 21.52
N GLN A 279 8.28 17.53 21.92
CA GLN A 279 7.79 17.49 23.28
C GLN A 279 9.03 17.39 24.18
N ALA A 280 9.29 18.47 24.90
CA ALA A 280 10.39 18.57 25.87
C ALA A 280 10.10 17.70 27.10
#